data_AF-A0A1E4TED3-F1
#
_entry.id   AF-A0A1E4TED3-F1
#
_cell.length_a   1.000
_cell.length_b   1.000
_cell.length_c   1.000
_cell.angle_alpha   90.00
_cell.angle_beta   90.00
_cell.angle_gamma   90.00
#
_symmetry.space_group_name_H-M   'P 1'
#
loop_
_entity.id
_entity.type
_entity.pdbx_description
1 polymer ?
#
loop_
_entity_poly.entity_id
_entity_poly.type
_entity_poly.pdbx_seq_one_letter_code
_entity_poly.pdbx_strand_id
1 'polypeptide(L)'
;KQCKLTRRANEKYCSQHVPLGVDLAPSSHRTNRRVRIPCPIDASHSVWQEDIESHVSKCSGRVIKPVDEWFCEDCNLDEPITVSHTIPNPEDYIHCIELVTKAVDPGWAPKPLVVSERHIAGIIDRNKEHTKHGTQQEHLVDLILSLQRQEPDAYIEFGAGRGELSRYLALALDHKKPNLFVLVDRDGPRMKQDSKLEQDALAHGYEPPQVQRHKVDIKDFKLDRALPDEKRIISAISKHLCGAATDLSLRCITRSQKECSMICIALCCRHRCSWNALMDESQKWMKERGIDEKNFYIVCKMTSWATSGSRTHMSTNHLGLDSAERERIGLLCRNVIDLSRVHALKMHGIKGSIVKYIDSAATLENYCLVASK
;
A
#
# COMPACT_ATOMS: atom_id res chain seq x y z
N LYS A 1 -15.43 0.90 32.87
CA LYS A 1 -15.71 2.32 32.52
C LYS A 1 -17.21 2.45 32.21
N GLN A 2 -17.93 3.39 32.82
CA GLN A 2 -19.34 3.65 32.46
C GLN A 2 -19.41 4.32 31.08
N CYS A 3 -20.34 3.86 30.24
CA CYS A 3 -20.59 4.46 28.93
C CYS A 3 -21.25 5.85 29.11
N LYS A 4 -20.81 6.86 28.34
CA LYS A 4 -21.38 8.22 28.38
C LYS A 4 -22.64 8.40 27.52
N LEU A 5 -23.06 7.37 26.79
CA LEU A 5 -24.24 7.43 25.92
C LEU A 5 -25.52 7.25 26.74
N THR A 6 -26.56 8.00 26.38
CA THR A 6 -27.86 7.97 27.04
C THR A 6 -28.51 6.59 26.93
N ARG A 7 -29.02 6.07 28.06
CA ARG A 7 -29.84 4.85 28.14
C ARG A 7 -31.28 5.23 28.53
N ARG A 8 -32.25 4.37 28.19
CA ARG A 8 -33.62 4.52 28.69
C ARG A 8 -33.67 4.19 30.18
N ALA A 9 -34.60 4.80 30.92
CA ALA A 9 -34.71 4.66 32.37
C ALA A 9 -34.78 3.18 32.85
N ASN A 10 -35.44 2.33 32.06
CA ASN A 10 -35.68 0.91 32.38
C ASN A 10 -34.68 -0.06 31.74
N GLU A 11 -33.65 0.43 31.04
CA GLU A 11 -32.67 -0.42 30.35
C GLU A 11 -31.29 -0.33 31.02
N LYS A 12 -30.62 -1.46 31.19
CA LYS A 12 -29.27 -1.53 31.81
C LYS A 12 -28.16 -0.99 30.90
N TYR A 13 -28.37 -1.00 29.58
CA TYR A 13 -27.38 -0.66 28.55
C TYR A 13 -27.87 0.49 27.67
N CYS A 14 -26.95 1.25 27.05
CA CYS A 14 -27.31 2.21 26.01
C CYS A 14 -27.50 1.51 24.65
N SER A 15 -28.14 2.18 23.69
CA SER A 15 -28.50 1.62 22.37
C SER A 15 -27.32 1.08 21.54
N GLN A 16 -26.09 1.55 21.81
CA GLN A 16 -24.86 1.11 21.13
C GLN A 16 -24.07 0.03 21.88
N HIS A 17 -24.35 -0.20 23.16
CA HIS A 17 -23.62 -1.17 24.00
C HIS A 17 -24.54 -2.20 24.65
N VAL A 18 -25.65 -2.53 23.98
CA VAL A 18 -26.49 -3.67 24.35
C VAL A 18 -25.71 -4.95 23.99
N PRO A 19 -25.45 -5.85 24.96
CA PRO A 19 -24.80 -7.12 24.65
C PRO A 19 -25.65 -7.96 23.71
N LEU A 20 -25.00 -8.75 22.87
CA LEU A 20 -25.67 -9.66 21.94
C LEU A 20 -26.52 -10.68 22.72
N GLY A 21 -27.73 -10.95 22.21
CA GLY A 21 -28.65 -11.93 22.80
C GLY A 21 -29.36 -11.47 24.07
N VAL A 22 -29.14 -10.24 24.54
CA VAL A 22 -29.90 -9.69 25.68
C VAL A 22 -31.28 -9.26 25.20
N ASP A 23 -32.30 -9.86 25.81
CA ASP A 23 -33.70 -9.55 25.58
C ASP A 23 -34.09 -8.28 26.36
N LEU A 24 -34.31 -7.17 25.64
CA LEU A 24 -34.77 -5.92 26.24
C LEU A 24 -36.29 -5.91 26.31
N ALA A 25 -36.80 -5.55 27.50
CA ALA A 25 -38.22 -5.45 27.78
C ALA A 25 -38.93 -4.49 26.80
N PRO A 26 -40.23 -4.74 26.51
CA PRO A 26 -41.05 -3.83 25.70
C PRO A 26 -40.98 -2.41 26.26
N SER A 27 -41.00 -1.42 25.36
CA SER A 27 -41.03 0.00 25.74
C SER A 27 -42.44 0.56 25.59
N SER A 28 -42.73 1.71 26.20
CA SER A 28 -44.05 2.37 26.15
C SER A 28 -44.63 2.56 24.74
N HIS A 29 -43.78 2.54 23.71
CA HIS A 29 -44.16 2.71 22.30
C HIS A 29 -44.06 1.43 21.45
N ARG A 30 -43.69 0.27 22.00
CA ARG A 30 -43.53 -0.98 21.24
C ARG A 30 -43.84 -2.22 22.08
N THR A 31 -44.67 -3.10 21.54
CA THR A 31 -45.20 -4.31 22.20
C THR A 31 -44.23 -5.50 22.20
N ASN A 32 -43.25 -5.53 21.28
CA ASN A 32 -42.32 -6.65 21.14
C ASN A 32 -41.00 -6.44 21.88
N ARG A 33 -40.48 -7.57 22.36
CA ARG A 33 -39.16 -7.77 22.94
C ARG A 33 -38.06 -7.51 21.91
N ARG A 34 -36.96 -6.84 22.29
CA ARG A 34 -35.91 -6.42 21.35
C ARG A 34 -34.59 -7.12 21.66
N VAL A 35 -34.10 -7.88 20.68
CA VAL A 35 -32.83 -8.60 20.76
C VAL A 35 -31.87 -8.04 19.72
N ARG A 36 -30.63 -7.75 20.12
CA ARG A 36 -29.52 -7.53 19.19
C ARG A 36 -28.85 -8.85 18.85
N ILE A 37 -28.67 -9.10 17.56
CA ILE A 37 -27.95 -10.27 17.04
C ILE A 37 -26.78 -9.80 16.15
N PRO A 38 -25.76 -10.64 15.91
CA PRO A 38 -24.78 -10.40 14.87
C PRO A 38 -25.47 -10.16 13.52
N CYS A 39 -24.96 -9.23 12.71
CA CYS A 39 -25.48 -9.06 11.36
C CYS A 39 -25.22 -10.33 10.54
N PRO A 40 -26.20 -10.81 9.75
CA PRO A 40 -26.07 -12.04 8.96
C PRO A 40 -25.15 -11.88 7.74
N ILE A 41 -24.84 -10.64 7.34
CA ILE A 41 -23.94 -10.33 6.22
C ILE A 41 -22.51 -10.08 6.69
N ASP A 42 -22.33 -9.41 7.83
CA ASP A 42 -21.03 -9.02 8.36
C ASP A 42 -21.06 -9.09 9.89
N ALA A 43 -20.41 -10.10 10.45
CA ALA A 43 -20.38 -10.34 11.89
C ALA A 43 -19.61 -9.26 12.69
N SER A 44 -18.95 -8.29 12.03
CA SER A 44 -18.24 -7.19 12.69
C SER A 44 -19.17 -6.19 13.38
N HIS A 45 -20.46 -6.17 13.00
CA HIS A 45 -21.48 -5.34 13.65
C HIS A 45 -22.74 -6.13 14.02
N SER A 46 -23.65 -5.46 14.75
CA SER A 46 -24.88 -6.04 15.25
C SER A 46 -26.11 -5.28 14.76
N VAL A 47 -27.24 -5.99 14.66
CA VAL A 47 -28.53 -5.49 14.17
C VAL A 47 -29.63 -5.88 15.13
N TRP A 48 -30.73 -5.12 15.12
CA TRP A 48 -31.95 -5.56 15.80
C TRP A 48 -32.57 -6.68 15.01
N GLN A 49 -32.99 -7.75 15.69
CA GLN A 49 -33.60 -8.91 15.04
C GLN A 49 -34.84 -8.52 14.19
N GLU A 50 -35.63 -7.56 14.66
CA GLU A 50 -36.78 -7.00 13.94
C GLU A 50 -36.40 -6.20 12.68
N ASP A 51 -35.18 -5.65 12.62
CA ASP A 51 -34.74 -4.79 11.53
C ASP A 51 -33.92 -5.55 10.47
N ILE A 52 -33.70 -6.87 10.61
CA ILE A 52 -32.83 -7.67 9.72
C ILE A 52 -33.21 -7.49 8.25
N GLU A 53 -34.49 -7.62 7.91
CA GLU A 53 -34.96 -7.52 6.52
C GLU A 53 -34.60 -6.16 5.91
N SER A 54 -34.85 -5.07 6.65
CA SER A 54 -34.50 -3.72 6.23
C SER A 54 -32.99 -3.44 6.26
N HIS A 55 -32.24 -4.18 7.08
CA HIS A 55 -30.80 -4.04 7.23
C HIS A 55 -30.06 -4.73 6.09
N VAL A 56 -30.44 -5.96 5.73
CA VAL A 56 -29.78 -6.78 4.70
C VAL A 56 -29.65 -6.02 3.37
N SER A 57 -30.67 -5.25 2.99
CA SER A 57 -30.66 -4.46 1.75
C SER A 57 -29.67 -3.29 1.76
N LYS A 58 -29.41 -2.69 2.92
CA LYS A 58 -28.57 -1.49 3.11
C LYS A 58 -27.28 -1.76 3.91
N CYS A 59 -26.99 -3.02 4.19
CA CYS A 59 -25.85 -3.41 5.00
C CYS A 59 -24.56 -2.96 4.30
N SER A 60 -23.74 -2.19 5.00
CA SER A 60 -22.42 -1.78 4.49
C SER A 60 -21.46 -2.96 4.30
N GLY A 61 -21.72 -4.09 4.97
CA GLY A 61 -20.98 -5.34 4.80
C GLY A 61 -21.38 -6.12 3.55
N ARG A 62 -22.43 -5.71 2.83
CA ARG A 62 -22.84 -6.35 1.58
C ARG A 62 -21.82 -6.02 0.49
N VAL A 63 -21.02 -7.00 0.10
CA VAL A 63 -20.04 -6.86 -0.98
C VAL A 63 -20.78 -6.97 -2.32
N ILE A 64 -21.06 -5.82 -2.94
CA ILE A 64 -21.48 -5.77 -4.34
C ILE A 64 -20.21 -5.68 -5.16
N LYS A 65 -19.91 -6.73 -5.93
CA LYS A 65 -18.78 -6.72 -6.86
C LYS A 65 -19.08 -5.72 -7.99
N PRO A 66 -18.11 -4.86 -8.37
CA PRO A 66 -18.26 -4.01 -9.55
C PRO A 66 -18.56 -4.84 -10.80
N VAL A 67 -19.35 -4.28 -11.71
CA VAL A 67 -19.65 -4.89 -13.02
C VAL A 67 -18.84 -4.25 -14.14
N ASP A 68 -18.05 -3.23 -13.82
CA ASP A 68 -17.19 -2.52 -14.75
C ASP A 68 -16.10 -3.41 -15.35
N GLU A 69 -15.69 -3.13 -16.59
CA GLU A 69 -14.67 -3.94 -17.30
C GLU A 69 -13.29 -3.94 -16.62
N TRP A 70 -12.99 -2.91 -15.83
CA TRP A 70 -11.74 -2.81 -15.06
C TRP A 70 -11.71 -3.71 -13.82
N PHE A 71 -12.84 -4.34 -13.45
CA PHE A 71 -12.89 -5.30 -12.36
C PHE A 71 -12.74 -6.74 -12.88
N CYS A 72 -11.78 -7.47 -12.32
CA CYS A 72 -11.60 -8.89 -12.60
C CYS A 72 -11.07 -9.57 -11.33
N GLU A 73 -11.92 -10.36 -10.69
CA GLU A 73 -11.64 -11.00 -9.40
C GLU A 73 -10.34 -11.81 -9.44
N ASP A 74 -9.45 -11.50 -8.48
CA ASP A 74 -8.15 -12.14 -8.26
C ASP A 74 -7.25 -12.20 -9.52
N CYS A 75 -7.48 -11.36 -10.53
CA CYS A 75 -6.69 -11.36 -11.76
C CYS A 75 -5.19 -11.03 -11.57
N ASN A 76 -4.80 -10.48 -10.42
CA ASN A 76 -3.41 -10.23 -10.05
C ASN A 76 -2.93 -11.11 -8.87
N LEU A 77 -3.70 -12.12 -8.48
CA LEU A 77 -3.38 -13.03 -7.37
C LEU A 77 -3.75 -14.47 -7.75
N ASP A 78 -2.75 -15.28 -8.08
CA ASP A 78 -3.01 -16.65 -8.58
C ASP A 78 -3.43 -17.61 -7.46
N GLU A 79 -2.86 -17.43 -6.27
CA GLU A 79 -3.18 -18.22 -5.09
C GLU A 79 -3.61 -17.30 -3.93
N PRO A 80 -4.63 -17.68 -3.15
CA PRO A 80 -5.08 -16.89 -2.00
C PRO A 80 -3.93 -16.60 -1.05
N ILE A 81 -3.89 -15.40 -0.48
CA ILE A 81 -2.89 -15.03 0.52
C ILE A 81 -3.07 -15.90 1.77
N THR A 82 -2.07 -16.71 2.08
CA THR A 82 -1.99 -17.53 3.29
C THR A 82 -1.47 -16.71 4.47
N VAL A 83 -1.98 -16.98 5.66
CA VAL A 83 -1.42 -16.43 6.91
C VAL A 83 -0.71 -17.57 7.63
N SER A 84 0.62 -17.51 7.71
CA SER A 84 1.37 -18.47 8.51
C SER A 84 1.11 -18.23 10.00
N HIS A 85 0.57 -19.25 10.67
CA HIS A 85 0.38 -19.29 12.12
C HIS A 85 1.59 -19.88 12.86
N THR A 86 2.64 -20.25 12.13
CA THR A 86 3.83 -20.86 12.72
C THR A 86 4.55 -19.84 13.60
N ILE A 87 4.86 -20.23 14.83
CA ILE A 87 5.66 -19.42 15.76
C ILE A 87 7.12 -19.83 15.56
N PRO A 88 7.99 -18.96 15.00
CA PRO A 88 9.39 -19.31 14.77
C PRO A 88 10.14 -19.46 16.09
N ASN A 89 10.97 -20.49 16.20
CA ASN A 89 11.90 -20.68 17.33
C ASN A 89 13.24 -19.95 17.07
N PRO A 90 14.15 -19.86 18.06
CA PRO A 90 15.46 -19.23 17.87
C PRO A 90 16.29 -19.80 16.71
N GLU A 91 16.24 -21.11 16.49
CA GLU A 91 16.98 -21.80 15.43
C GLU A 91 16.48 -21.40 14.04
N ASP A 92 15.17 -21.20 13.87
CA ASP A 92 14.55 -20.70 12.65
C ASP A 92 15.10 -19.30 12.28
N TYR A 93 15.30 -18.42 13.28
CA TYR A 93 15.90 -17.10 13.06
C TYR A 93 17.37 -17.20 12.65
N ILE A 94 18.16 -18.02 13.34
CA ILE A 94 19.59 -18.23 13.01
C ILE A 94 19.71 -18.75 11.58
N HIS A 95 18.90 -19.74 11.21
CA HIS A 95 18.86 -20.28 9.86
C HIS A 95 18.52 -19.19 8.83
N CYS A 96 17.48 -18.38 9.08
CA CYS A 96 17.13 -17.30 8.17
C CYS A 96 18.21 -16.21 8.07
N ILE A 97 18.95 -15.92 9.15
CA ILE A 97 20.09 -14.99 9.13
C ILE A 97 21.17 -15.49 8.16
N GLU A 98 21.49 -16.79 8.19
CA GLU A 98 22.44 -17.40 7.26
C GLU A 98 21.96 -17.29 5.82
N LEU A 99 20.68 -17.57 5.56
CA LEU A 99 20.09 -17.48 4.23
C LEU A 99 20.16 -16.06 3.67
N VAL A 100 19.70 -15.04 4.43
CA VAL A 100 19.70 -13.65 3.94
C VAL A 100 21.10 -13.07 3.78
N THR A 101 22.06 -13.52 4.59
CA THR A 101 23.47 -13.10 4.48
C THR A 101 24.11 -13.65 3.20
N LYS A 102 23.72 -14.86 2.76
CA LYS A 102 24.19 -15.47 1.50
C LYS A 102 23.41 -14.97 0.27
N ALA A 103 22.18 -14.50 0.47
CA ALA A 103 21.27 -14.10 -0.61
C ALA A 103 21.62 -12.75 -1.26
N VAL A 104 22.30 -11.87 -0.53
CA VAL A 104 22.66 -10.50 -0.96
C VAL A 104 24.17 -10.39 -1.07
N ASP A 105 24.66 -9.81 -2.16
CA ASP A 105 26.10 -9.58 -2.34
C ASP A 105 26.64 -8.67 -1.21
N PRO A 106 27.78 -8.99 -0.58
CA PRO A 106 28.29 -8.24 0.59
C PRO A 106 28.54 -6.74 0.35
N GLY A 107 28.75 -6.33 -0.90
CA GLY A 107 28.96 -4.93 -1.29
C GLY A 107 27.71 -4.25 -1.87
N TRP A 108 26.57 -4.93 -1.91
CA TRP A 108 25.36 -4.35 -2.46
C TRP A 108 24.82 -3.25 -1.55
N ALA A 109 24.50 -2.11 -2.16
CA ALA A 109 23.81 -1.01 -1.53
C ALA A 109 22.78 -0.43 -2.52
N PRO A 110 21.69 0.17 -2.03
CA PRO A 110 20.82 0.96 -2.89
C PRO A 110 21.64 2.05 -3.58
N LYS A 111 21.25 2.41 -4.80
CA LYS A 111 21.85 3.56 -5.48
C LYS A 111 21.64 4.83 -4.63
N PRO A 112 22.62 5.75 -4.62
CA PRO A 112 22.59 6.92 -3.77
C PRO A 112 21.42 7.84 -4.11
N LEU A 113 21.20 8.80 -3.20
CA LEU A 113 20.14 9.79 -3.31
C LEU A 113 20.16 10.50 -4.67
N VAL A 114 19.06 10.35 -5.41
CA VAL A 114 18.83 11.03 -6.68
C VAL A 114 18.10 12.34 -6.36
N VAL A 115 18.83 13.42 -6.06
CA VAL A 115 18.25 14.77 -6.03
C VAL A 115 18.68 15.49 -7.30
N SER A 116 17.70 15.96 -8.08
CA SER A 116 17.96 17.05 -9.01
C SER A 116 17.43 18.34 -8.38
N GLU A 117 18.30 19.31 -8.09
CA GLU A 117 17.94 20.60 -7.48
C GLU A 117 16.92 21.42 -8.30
N ARG A 118 16.64 21.01 -9.55
CA ARG A 118 15.95 21.84 -10.55
C ARG A 118 14.43 21.96 -10.41
N HIS A 119 13.73 21.04 -9.73
CA HIS A 119 12.26 21.03 -9.69
C HIS A 119 11.65 21.40 -8.32
N ILE A 120 12.39 21.18 -7.24
CA ILE A 120 11.96 21.51 -5.87
C ILE A 120 11.56 22.98 -5.74
N ALA A 121 12.34 23.90 -6.33
CA ALA A 121 12.06 25.35 -6.20
C ALA A 121 10.68 25.75 -6.77
N GLY A 122 10.26 25.17 -7.90
CA GLY A 122 8.97 25.49 -8.54
C GLY A 122 7.76 24.82 -7.89
N ILE A 123 7.96 23.69 -7.19
CA ILE A 123 6.91 23.01 -6.41
C ILE A 123 6.71 23.73 -5.07
N ILE A 124 7.81 24.12 -4.42
CA ILE A 124 7.80 24.84 -3.14
C ILE A 124 7.16 26.23 -3.30
N ASP A 125 7.45 26.96 -4.38
CA ASP A 125 6.89 28.31 -4.58
C ASP A 125 5.36 28.28 -4.84
N ARG A 126 4.87 27.17 -5.42
CA ARG A 126 3.43 26.90 -5.66
C ARG A 126 2.69 26.31 -4.45
N ASN A 127 3.41 25.80 -3.45
CA ASN A 127 2.85 25.24 -2.21
C ASN A 127 3.32 26.03 -0.97
N LYS A 128 2.69 27.19 -0.72
CA LYS A 128 3.00 28.04 0.45
C LYS A 128 2.49 27.50 1.80
N GLU A 129 1.88 26.31 1.87
CA GLU A 129 1.33 25.72 3.10
C GLU A 129 2.03 24.41 3.54
N HIS A 130 3.01 24.56 4.45
CA HIS A 130 3.35 23.70 5.61
C HIS A 130 3.90 22.24 5.49
N THR A 131 5.02 22.06 6.23
CA THR A 131 5.45 20.92 7.10
C THR A 131 6.07 19.66 6.47
N LYS A 132 6.90 18.97 7.30
CA LYS A 132 7.72 17.75 7.07
C LYS A 132 7.12 16.63 6.19
N HIS A 133 5.82 16.63 5.90
CA HIS A 133 5.16 15.67 5.02
C HIS A 133 5.32 15.99 3.52
N GLY A 134 5.58 17.26 3.15
CA GLY A 134 5.89 17.65 1.77
C GLY A 134 7.18 17.01 1.26
N THR A 135 8.19 16.85 2.14
CA THR A 135 9.54 16.42 1.74
C THR A 135 9.56 15.05 1.07
N GLN A 136 8.81 14.04 1.56
CA GLN A 136 8.79 12.73 0.90
C GLN A 136 8.10 12.77 -0.47
N GLN A 137 7.01 13.52 -0.59
CA GLN A 137 6.28 13.65 -1.85
C GLN A 137 7.11 14.44 -2.88
N GLU A 138 7.77 15.52 -2.45
CA GLU A 138 8.70 16.30 -3.26
C GLU A 138 9.81 15.43 -3.84
N HIS A 139 10.53 14.68 -3.00
CA HIS A 139 11.61 13.79 -3.48
C HIS A 139 11.11 12.69 -4.42
N LEU A 140 9.90 12.15 -4.18
CA LEU A 140 9.29 11.19 -5.11
C LEU A 140 8.91 11.82 -6.44
N VAL A 141 8.36 13.04 -6.42
CA VAL A 141 8.04 13.80 -7.64
C VAL A 141 9.30 14.12 -8.42
N ASP A 142 10.37 14.58 -7.76
CA ASP A 142 11.66 14.81 -8.43
C ASP A 142 12.21 13.54 -9.06
N LEU A 143 12.14 12.43 -8.33
CA LEU A 143 12.57 11.13 -8.83
C LEU A 143 11.75 10.71 -10.06
N ILE A 144 10.42 10.85 -10.00
CA ILE A 144 9.50 10.59 -11.12
C ILE A 144 9.90 11.44 -12.33
N LEU A 145 10.03 12.76 -12.17
CA LEU A 145 10.38 13.66 -13.26
C LEU A 145 11.79 13.41 -13.84
N SER A 146 12.75 13.00 -13.00
CA SER A 146 14.11 12.70 -13.44
C SER A 146 14.22 11.37 -14.21
N LEU A 147 13.33 10.42 -13.92
CA LEU A 147 13.30 9.10 -14.55
C LEU A 147 12.41 9.04 -15.78
N GLN A 148 11.42 9.93 -15.87
CA GLN A 148 10.47 9.97 -16.98
C GLN A 148 11.20 10.32 -18.29
N ARG A 149 11.38 9.32 -19.16
CA ARG A 149 12.06 9.47 -20.46
C ARG A 149 11.13 9.96 -21.56
N GLN A 150 9.88 9.50 -21.52
CA GLN A 150 8.81 9.81 -22.47
C GLN A 150 7.58 10.24 -21.70
N GLU A 151 6.81 11.21 -22.18
CA GLU A 151 5.60 11.63 -21.49
C GLU A 151 4.52 10.54 -21.59
N PRO A 152 3.96 10.04 -20.46
CA PRO A 152 2.99 8.97 -20.49
C PRO A 152 1.62 9.48 -20.93
N ASP A 153 0.77 8.56 -21.37
CA ASP A 153 -0.64 8.80 -21.63
C ASP A 153 -1.46 8.89 -20.33
N ALA A 154 -1.01 8.19 -19.28
CA ALA A 154 -1.62 8.20 -17.95
C ALA A 154 -0.61 7.90 -16.83
N TYR A 155 -0.81 8.54 -15.69
CA TYR A 155 -0.15 8.20 -14.43
C TYR A 155 -1.08 7.33 -13.59
N ILE A 156 -0.60 6.15 -13.17
CA ILE A 156 -1.35 5.20 -12.35
C ILE A 156 -0.80 5.26 -10.93
N GLU A 157 -1.54 5.86 -10.00
CA GLU A 157 -1.18 5.88 -8.59
C GLU A 157 -1.81 4.68 -7.88
N PHE A 158 -0.98 3.68 -7.56
CA PHE A 158 -1.40 2.53 -6.75
C PHE A 158 -1.34 2.87 -5.26
N GLY A 159 -2.36 2.49 -4.50
CA GLY A 159 -2.47 2.87 -3.09
C GLY A 159 -2.60 4.38 -2.93
N ALA A 160 -3.44 4.98 -3.78
CA ALA A 160 -3.49 6.44 -3.92
C ALA A 160 -3.94 7.16 -2.64
N GLY A 161 -4.64 6.48 -1.74
CA GLY A 161 -5.26 7.09 -0.56
C GLY A 161 -6.01 8.35 -0.96
N ARG A 162 -5.60 9.49 -0.41
CA ARG A 162 -6.21 10.80 -0.70
C ARG A 162 -5.85 11.39 -2.07
N GLY A 163 -4.93 10.80 -2.84
CA GLY A 163 -4.45 11.30 -4.13
C GLY A 163 -3.41 12.41 -4.01
N GLU A 164 -2.64 12.43 -2.92
CA GLU A 164 -1.67 13.50 -2.66
C GLU A 164 -0.46 13.43 -3.61
N LEU A 165 0.07 12.24 -3.91
CA LEU A 165 1.23 12.14 -4.80
C LEU A 165 0.87 12.61 -6.21
N SER A 166 -0.28 12.20 -6.75
CA SER A 166 -0.78 12.70 -8.03
C SER A 166 -0.99 14.21 -8.04
N ARG A 167 -1.50 14.81 -6.96
CA ARG A 167 -1.64 16.27 -6.84
C ARG A 167 -0.29 16.99 -6.92
N TYR A 168 0.70 16.53 -6.15
CA TYR A 168 2.03 17.13 -6.15
C TYR A 168 2.73 16.94 -7.50
N LEU A 169 2.57 15.77 -8.13
CA LEU A 169 3.10 15.52 -9.46
C LEU A 169 2.45 16.42 -10.50
N ALA A 170 1.12 16.56 -10.49
CA ALA A 170 0.40 17.43 -11.40
C ALA A 170 0.93 18.86 -11.36
N LEU A 171 1.10 19.44 -10.17
CA LEU A 171 1.68 20.78 -9.98
C LEU A 171 3.09 20.96 -10.57
N ALA A 172 3.83 19.86 -10.76
CA ALA A 172 5.22 19.87 -11.19
C ALA A 172 5.42 19.61 -12.69
N LEU A 173 4.38 19.14 -13.39
CA LEU A 173 4.45 18.84 -14.83
C LEU A 173 4.50 20.13 -15.67
N ASP A 174 4.89 20.01 -16.94
CA ASP A 174 5.03 21.16 -17.85
C ASP A 174 3.71 21.61 -18.50
N HIS A 175 2.64 20.85 -18.30
CA HIS A 175 1.27 21.13 -18.74
C HIS A 175 1.09 21.40 -20.24
N LYS A 176 1.94 20.83 -21.10
CA LYS A 176 1.77 20.95 -22.56
C LYS A 176 0.49 20.30 -23.08
N LYS A 177 -0.02 19.30 -22.36
CA LYS A 177 -1.29 18.62 -22.64
C LYS A 177 -1.99 18.23 -21.33
N PRO A 178 -3.31 17.99 -21.34
CA PRO A 178 -4.01 17.48 -20.16
C PRO A 178 -3.49 16.10 -19.77
N ASN A 179 -3.08 15.96 -18.51
CA ASN A 179 -2.63 14.70 -17.94
C ASN A 179 -3.83 13.87 -17.48
N LEU A 180 -3.75 12.55 -17.61
CA LEU A 180 -4.70 11.61 -17.01
C LEU A 180 -4.08 10.96 -15.77
N PHE A 181 -4.76 11.06 -14.63
CA PHE A 181 -4.41 10.36 -13.39
C PHE A 181 -5.45 9.29 -13.06
N VAL A 182 -5.00 8.05 -12.94
CA VAL A 182 -5.81 6.91 -12.49
C VAL A 182 -5.39 6.55 -11.07
N LEU A 183 -6.31 6.73 -10.12
CA LEU A 183 -6.08 6.55 -8.69
C LEU A 183 -6.71 5.24 -8.23
N VAL A 184 -5.89 4.28 -7.83
CA VAL A 184 -6.34 2.94 -7.41
C VAL A 184 -6.13 2.79 -5.91
N ASP A 185 -7.21 2.56 -5.18
CA ASP A 185 -7.15 2.27 -3.74
C ASP A 185 -8.34 1.39 -3.33
N ARG A 186 -8.14 0.45 -2.41
CA ARG A 186 -9.23 -0.38 -1.90
C ARG A 186 -10.16 0.40 -0.98
N ASP A 187 -9.63 1.43 -0.32
CA ASP A 187 -10.32 2.27 0.63
C ASP A 187 -10.86 3.53 -0.07
N GLY A 188 -11.98 4.06 0.44
CA GLY A 188 -12.54 5.34 0.00
C GLY A 188 -12.26 6.42 1.04
N PRO A 189 -11.05 7.02 1.08
CA PRO A 189 -10.70 7.93 2.16
C PRO A 189 -11.52 9.22 2.11
N ARG A 190 -11.79 9.78 3.29
CA ARG A 190 -12.32 11.14 3.42
C ARG A 190 -11.25 12.16 3.01
N MET A 191 -11.69 13.36 2.62
CA MET A 191 -10.80 14.48 2.23
C MET A 191 -9.89 14.15 1.03
N LYS A 192 -10.50 13.56 0.00
CA LYS A 192 -9.82 13.31 -1.28
C LYS A 192 -9.34 14.63 -1.88
N GLN A 193 -8.18 14.60 -2.52
CA GLN A 193 -7.58 15.76 -3.18
C GLN A 193 -7.98 15.86 -4.66
N ASP A 194 -8.89 15.00 -5.13
CA ASP A 194 -9.36 14.93 -6.52
C ASP A 194 -9.82 16.30 -7.03
N SER A 195 -10.67 17.01 -6.27
CA SER A 195 -11.13 18.36 -6.65
C SER A 195 -10.04 19.43 -6.55
N LYS A 196 -8.98 19.19 -5.77
CA LYS A 196 -7.87 20.13 -5.67
C LYS A 196 -6.97 20.10 -6.88
N LEU A 197 -6.85 18.97 -7.57
CA LEU A 197 -6.14 18.89 -8.86
C LEU A 197 -6.73 19.90 -9.86
N GLU A 198 -8.05 20.00 -9.93
CA GLU A 198 -8.74 20.99 -10.76
C GLU A 198 -8.58 22.43 -10.24
N GLN A 199 -8.78 22.65 -8.94
CA GLN A 199 -8.63 23.98 -8.33
C GLN A 199 -7.21 24.55 -8.51
N ASP A 200 -6.19 23.71 -8.30
CA ASP A 200 -4.80 24.07 -8.47
C ASP A 200 -4.50 24.41 -9.95
N ALA A 201 -5.08 23.67 -10.89
CA ALA A 201 -4.95 23.94 -12.33
C ALA A 201 -5.52 25.30 -12.72
N LEU A 202 -6.75 25.58 -12.29
CA LEU A 202 -7.41 26.85 -12.54
C LEU A 202 -6.65 28.02 -11.89
N ALA A 203 -6.14 27.84 -10.67
CA ALA A 203 -5.37 28.86 -9.96
C ALA A 203 -4.03 29.20 -10.63
N HIS A 204 -3.41 28.23 -11.30
CA HIS A 204 -2.11 28.40 -11.98
C HIS A 204 -2.24 28.60 -13.50
N GLY A 205 -3.46 28.62 -14.05
CA GLY A 205 -3.73 28.98 -15.44
C GLY A 205 -3.41 27.89 -16.47
N TYR A 206 -3.46 26.61 -16.09
CA TYR A 206 -3.32 25.49 -17.02
C TYR A 206 -4.58 24.62 -17.09
N GLU A 207 -4.71 23.83 -18.16
CA GLU A 207 -5.88 22.97 -18.35
C GLU A 207 -5.97 21.89 -17.26
N PRO A 208 -7.12 21.72 -16.59
CA PRO A 208 -7.28 20.73 -15.53
C PRO A 208 -6.95 19.31 -15.98
N PRO A 209 -6.21 18.54 -15.17
CA PRO A 209 -5.97 17.14 -15.47
C PRO A 209 -7.25 16.32 -15.33
N GLN A 210 -7.34 15.25 -16.10
CA GLN A 210 -8.41 14.25 -15.96
C GLN A 210 -8.08 13.32 -14.79
N VAL A 211 -9.08 13.01 -13.95
CA VAL A 211 -8.91 12.16 -12.78
C VAL A 211 -9.95 11.05 -12.78
N GLN A 212 -9.47 9.80 -12.76
CA GLN A 212 -10.29 8.60 -12.61
C GLN A 212 -9.90 7.89 -11.32
N ARG A 213 -10.88 7.53 -10.47
CA ARG A 213 -10.60 6.85 -9.21
C ARG A 213 -11.35 5.52 -9.13
N HIS A 214 -10.61 4.43 -8.97
CA HIS A 214 -11.15 3.09 -8.79
C HIS A 214 -11.02 2.68 -7.33
N LYS A 215 -12.17 2.44 -6.69
CA LYS A 215 -12.23 1.87 -5.33
C LYS A 215 -12.22 0.34 -5.42
N VAL A 216 -11.04 -0.26 -5.42
CA VAL A 216 -10.85 -1.68 -5.70
C VAL A 216 -9.56 -2.20 -5.06
N ASP A 217 -9.55 -3.46 -4.63
CA ASP A 217 -8.30 -4.10 -4.25
C ASP A 217 -7.46 -4.37 -5.50
N ILE A 218 -6.15 -4.16 -5.42
CA ILE A 218 -5.24 -4.31 -6.57
C ILE A 218 -5.26 -5.75 -7.08
N LYS A 219 -5.55 -6.74 -6.21
CA LYS A 219 -5.72 -8.14 -6.64
C LYS A 219 -6.84 -8.32 -7.67
N ASP A 220 -7.85 -7.43 -7.66
CA ASP A 220 -9.04 -7.49 -8.51
C ASP A 220 -9.04 -6.44 -9.65
N PHE A 221 -7.95 -5.68 -9.84
CA PHE A 221 -7.89 -4.54 -10.77
C PHE A 221 -7.23 -4.90 -12.12
N LYS A 222 -7.96 -4.71 -13.21
CA LYS A 222 -7.50 -4.98 -14.58
C LYS A 222 -7.11 -3.69 -15.30
N LEU A 223 -5.81 -3.37 -15.27
CA LEU A 223 -5.24 -2.13 -15.84
C LEU A 223 -5.61 -1.89 -17.31
N ASP A 224 -5.57 -2.93 -18.15
CA ASP A 224 -5.89 -2.81 -19.58
C ASP A 224 -7.29 -2.28 -19.86
N ARG A 225 -8.24 -2.52 -18.95
CA ARG A 225 -9.64 -2.13 -19.07
C ARG A 225 -9.99 -0.85 -18.29
N ALA A 226 -9.04 -0.34 -17.52
CA ALA A 226 -9.17 0.95 -16.85
C ALA A 226 -8.79 2.13 -17.77
N LEU A 227 -8.13 1.87 -18.89
CA LEU A 227 -7.66 2.87 -19.83
C LEU A 227 -8.15 2.56 -21.26
N PRO A 228 -8.59 3.56 -22.03
CA PRO A 228 -8.89 3.40 -23.45
C PRO A 228 -7.73 2.77 -24.24
N ASP A 229 -8.01 2.08 -25.35
CA ASP A 229 -7.02 1.36 -26.15
C ASP A 229 -5.94 2.26 -26.75
N GLU A 230 -6.27 3.52 -27.03
CA GLU A 230 -5.36 4.55 -27.52
C GLU A 230 -4.35 5.03 -26.46
N LYS A 231 -4.67 4.88 -25.17
CA LYS A 231 -3.78 5.21 -24.05
C LYS A 231 -2.88 4.00 -23.82
N ARG A 232 -1.69 4.00 -24.42
CA ARG A 232 -0.79 2.84 -24.44
C ARG A 232 0.36 2.95 -23.45
N ILE A 233 0.88 4.15 -23.22
CA ILE A 233 2.08 4.37 -22.41
C ILE A 233 1.67 4.84 -21.02
N ILE A 234 2.08 4.13 -19.98
CA ILE A 234 1.76 4.51 -18.59
C ILE A 234 3.01 4.76 -17.76
N SER A 235 2.81 5.48 -16.66
CA SER A 235 3.76 5.56 -15.55
C SER A 235 3.10 5.10 -14.27
N ALA A 236 3.65 4.08 -13.61
CA ALA A 236 3.14 3.56 -12.36
C ALA A 236 3.87 4.19 -11.17
N ILE A 237 3.13 4.82 -10.28
CA ILE A 237 3.69 5.56 -9.14
C ILE A 237 3.04 5.13 -7.82
N SER A 238 3.78 5.22 -6.72
CA SER A 238 3.21 5.11 -5.37
C SER A 238 4.12 5.69 -4.29
N LYS A 239 3.50 6.27 -3.27
CA LYS A 239 4.19 6.70 -2.04
C LYS A 239 4.31 5.56 -1.02
N HIS A 240 3.24 4.81 -0.80
CA HIS A 240 3.21 3.71 0.18
C HIS A 240 2.31 2.58 -0.32
N LEU A 241 2.90 1.45 -0.70
CA LEU A 241 2.17 0.20 -0.88
C LEU A 241 2.50 -0.73 0.28
N CYS A 242 1.50 -1.00 1.11
CA CYS A 242 1.67 -1.79 2.32
C CYS A 242 1.54 -3.29 2.02
N GLY A 243 2.55 -4.06 2.43
CA GLY A 243 2.52 -5.52 2.37
C GLY A 243 2.44 -6.07 0.95
N ALA A 244 1.45 -6.92 0.68
CA ALA A 244 1.22 -7.55 -0.62
C ALA A 244 0.95 -6.55 -1.76
N ALA A 245 0.53 -5.31 -1.44
CA ALA A 245 0.11 -4.34 -2.45
C ALA A 245 1.20 -4.00 -3.46
N THR A 246 2.49 -3.96 -3.05
CA THR A 246 3.60 -3.74 -3.99
C THR A 246 3.65 -4.85 -5.03
N ASP A 247 3.60 -6.10 -4.59
CA ASP A 247 3.75 -7.25 -5.46
C ASP A 247 2.53 -7.44 -6.37
N LEU A 248 1.32 -7.17 -5.86
CA LEU A 248 0.08 -7.10 -6.65
C LEU A 248 0.15 -5.99 -7.72
N SER A 249 0.69 -4.82 -7.41
CA SER A 249 0.91 -3.76 -8.40
C SER A 249 1.88 -4.18 -9.48
N LEU A 250 2.99 -4.82 -9.11
CA LEU A 250 3.96 -5.30 -10.10
C LEU A 250 3.35 -6.36 -11.02
N ARG A 251 2.57 -7.31 -10.47
CA ARG A 251 1.79 -8.27 -11.28
C ARG A 251 0.79 -7.58 -12.20
N CYS A 252 0.06 -6.59 -11.71
CA CYS A 252 -0.89 -5.80 -12.50
C CYS A 252 -0.19 -5.11 -13.68
N ILE A 253 0.99 -4.53 -13.45
CA ILE A 253 1.79 -3.87 -14.48
C ILE A 253 2.33 -4.87 -15.50
N THR A 254 2.92 -5.99 -15.06
CA THR A 254 3.56 -6.94 -15.98
C THR A 254 2.57 -7.81 -16.76
N ARG A 255 1.33 -7.98 -16.26
CA ARG A 255 0.24 -8.66 -16.98
C ARG A 255 -0.44 -7.78 -18.03
N SER A 256 -0.29 -6.47 -17.91
CA SER A 256 -0.92 -5.50 -18.80
C SER A 256 -0.26 -5.47 -20.17
N GLN A 257 -1.06 -5.22 -21.20
CA GLN A 257 -0.57 -4.93 -22.56
C GLN A 257 -0.12 -3.47 -22.73
N LYS A 258 -0.37 -2.62 -21.72
CA LYS A 258 0.10 -1.22 -21.71
C LYS A 258 1.60 -1.19 -21.50
N GLU A 259 2.29 -0.32 -22.25
CA GLU A 259 3.72 -0.10 -22.08
C GLU A 259 3.97 0.70 -20.81
N CYS A 260 4.63 0.09 -19.83
CA CYS A 260 5.07 0.80 -18.65
C CYS A 260 6.40 1.51 -18.90
N SER A 261 6.34 2.82 -19.13
CA SER A 261 7.51 3.66 -19.36
C SER A 261 8.38 3.83 -18.11
N MET A 262 7.74 3.86 -16.94
CA MET A 262 8.40 4.10 -15.67
C MET A 262 7.57 3.52 -14.51
N ILE A 263 8.27 2.91 -13.55
CA ILE A 263 7.76 2.48 -12.25
C ILE A 263 8.54 3.26 -11.18
N CYS A 264 7.84 3.90 -10.25
CA CYS A 264 8.41 4.56 -9.07
C CYS A 264 7.54 4.26 -7.85
N ILE A 265 7.95 3.26 -7.05
CA ILE A 265 7.21 2.81 -5.87
C ILE A 265 8.10 2.97 -4.65
N ALA A 266 7.75 3.92 -3.77
CA ALA A 266 8.37 3.98 -2.45
C ALA A 266 7.98 2.72 -1.65
N LEU A 267 8.99 2.05 -1.15
CA LEU A 267 8.85 0.73 -0.62
C LEU A 267 8.79 0.75 0.91
N CYS A 268 7.75 0.16 1.48
CA CYS A 268 7.54 0.13 2.92
C CYS A 268 6.95 -1.21 3.38
N CYS A 269 6.74 -1.37 4.70
CA CYS A 269 5.90 -2.42 5.29
C CYS A 269 6.21 -3.86 4.85
N ARG A 270 7.49 -4.21 4.63
CA ARG A 270 7.93 -5.56 4.22
C ARG A 270 7.44 -6.67 5.15
N HIS A 271 7.31 -6.33 6.44
CA HIS A 271 6.77 -7.21 7.46
C HIS A 271 5.32 -7.68 7.21
N ARG A 272 4.61 -7.09 6.24
CA ARG A 272 3.25 -7.45 5.81
C ARG A 272 3.23 -8.10 4.42
N CYS A 273 4.38 -8.37 3.80
CA CYS A 273 4.42 -9.06 2.52
C CYS A 273 3.94 -10.50 2.68
N SER A 274 3.40 -11.05 1.60
CA SER A 274 2.90 -12.42 1.53
C SER A 274 3.63 -13.17 0.43
N TRP A 275 3.95 -14.43 0.67
CA TRP A 275 4.63 -15.29 -0.30
C TRP A 275 3.82 -15.40 -1.60
N ASN A 276 2.52 -15.71 -1.49
CA ASN A 276 1.63 -15.93 -2.63
C ASN A 276 1.39 -14.66 -3.45
N ALA A 277 1.60 -13.48 -2.85
CA ALA A 277 1.50 -12.21 -3.56
C ALA A 277 2.77 -11.87 -4.37
N LEU A 278 3.96 -12.31 -3.93
CA LEU A 278 5.22 -12.12 -4.67
C LEU A 278 5.07 -12.63 -6.09
N MET A 279 5.68 -11.94 -7.07
CA MET A 279 5.78 -12.43 -8.44
C MET A 279 6.42 -13.83 -8.49
N ASP A 280 6.04 -14.65 -9.48
CA ASP A 280 6.53 -16.03 -9.59
C ASP A 280 8.05 -16.08 -9.73
N GLU A 281 8.64 -15.13 -10.47
CA GLU A 281 10.09 -15.02 -10.62
C GLU A 281 10.77 -14.57 -9.33
N SER A 282 10.11 -13.76 -8.49
CA SER A 282 10.62 -13.42 -7.15
C SER A 282 10.62 -14.65 -6.24
N GLN A 283 9.54 -15.43 -6.25
CA GLN A 283 9.46 -16.69 -5.50
C GLN A 283 10.54 -17.68 -5.94
N LYS A 284 10.74 -17.83 -7.25
CA LYS A 284 11.79 -18.68 -7.81
C LYS A 284 13.18 -18.23 -7.37
N TRP A 285 13.48 -16.93 -7.50
CA TRP A 285 14.76 -16.34 -7.10
C TRP A 285 15.08 -16.54 -5.61
N MET A 286 14.04 -16.47 -4.75
CA MET A 286 14.15 -16.74 -3.32
C MET A 286 14.37 -18.23 -3.03
N LYS A 287 13.61 -19.11 -3.68
CA LYS A 287 13.76 -20.57 -3.54
C LYS A 287 15.16 -21.06 -3.93
N GLU A 288 15.74 -20.52 -5.01
CA GLU A 288 17.12 -20.80 -5.42
C GLU A 288 18.16 -20.40 -4.37
N ARG A 289 17.80 -19.52 -3.42
CA ARG A 289 18.62 -19.09 -2.28
C ARG A 289 18.21 -19.76 -0.96
N GLY A 290 17.38 -20.80 -1.02
CA GLY A 290 16.90 -21.54 0.15
C GLY A 290 15.80 -20.84 0.95
N ILE A 291 15.21 -19.75 0.41
CA ILE A 291 14.13 -19.01 1.06
C ILE A 291 12.80 -19.49 0.46
N ASP A 292 12.15 -20.42 1.15
CA ASP A 292 10.79 -20.89 0.84
C ASP A 292 9.71 -20.05 1.56
N GLU A 293 8.45 -20.45 1.47
CA GLU A 293 7.32 -19.75 2.11
C GLU A 293 7.50 -19.64 3.64
N LYS A 294 7.98 -20.70 4.30
CA LYS A 294 8.21 -20.71 5.75
C LYS A 294 9.31 -19.71 6.13
N ASN A 295 10.44 -19.78 5.45
CA ASN A 295 11.58 -18.91 5.71
C ASN A 295 11.26 -17.45 5.35
N PHE A 296 10.51 -17.21 4.26
CA PHE A 296 10.08 -15.88 3.85
C PHE A 296 9.22 -15.18 4.92
N TYR A 297 8.32 -15.91 5.58
CA TYR A 297 7.54 -15.37 6.68
C TYR A 297 8.43 -14.86 7.83
N ILE A 298 9.50 -15.58 8.15
CA ILE A 298 10.48 -15.19 9.17
C ILE A 298 11.31 -13.99 8.70
N VAL A 299 11.76 -13.99 7.44
CA VAL A 299 12.44 -12.85 6.80
C VAL A 299 11.58 -11.59 6.88
N CYS A 300 10.27 -11.68 6.60
CA CYS A 300 9.33 -10.58 6.75
C CYS A 300 9.32 -10.03 8.18
N LYS A 301 9.25 -10.89 9.21
CA LYS A 301 9.32 -10.45 10.62
C LYS A 301 10.61 -9.70 10.93
N MET A 302 11.75 -10.21 10.47
CA MET A 302 13.08 -9.62 10.71
C MET A 302 13.25 -8.26 10.02
N THR A 303 12.48 -7.93 8.96
CA THR A 303 12.56 -6.60 8.32
C THR A 303 12.25 -5.42 9.24
N SER A 304 11.48 -5.67 10.32
CA SER A 304 11.17 -4.67 11.34
C SER A 304 12.37 -4.32 12.21
N TRP A 305 13.42 -5.14 12.24
CA TRP A 305 14.63 -4.89 13.04
C TRP A 305 15.43 -3.69 12.52
N ALA A 306 15.29 -3.33 11.25
CA ALA A 306 15.90 -2.12 10.68
C ALA A 306 15.22 -0.82 11.12
N THR A 307 13.98 -0.89 11.62
CA THR A 307 13.17 0.30 11.97
C THR A 307 12.71 0.33 13.41
N SER A 308 12.91 -0.76 14.15
CA SER A 308 12.61 -0.82 15.57
C SER A 308 13.68 0.00 16.29
N GLY A 309 13.36 1.27 16.58
CA GLY A 309 14.29 2.21 17.21
C GLY A 309 15.02 1.60 18.41
N SER A 310 16.31 1.90 18.51
CA SER A 310 17.17 1.45 19.59
C SER A 310 16.62 1.98 20.92
N ARG A 311 15.83 1.17 21.63
CA ARG A 311 15.53 1.48 23.04
C ARG A 311 16.89 1.41 23.73
N THR A 312 17.22 2.47 24.45
CA THR A 312 18.52 2.83 25.06
C THR A 312 19.06 1.83 26.11
N HIS A 313 18.80 0.53 25.96
CA HIS A 313 19.38 -0.53 26.75
C HIS A 313 20.24 -1.42 25.84
N MET A 314 21.54 -1.43 26.12
CA MET A 314 22.52 -2.41 25.62
C MET A 314 22.21 -3.82 26.17
N SER A 315 21.02 -4.36 25.91
CA SER A 315 20.68 -5.74 26.21
C SER A 315 20.68 -6.52 24.91
N THR A 316 21.51 -7.57 24.84
CA THR A 316 21.39 -8.61 23.82
C THR A 316 19.97 -9.17 23.84
N ASN A 317 19.41 -9.43 22.66
CA ASN A 317 18.11 -10.10 22.60
C ASN A 317 18.25 -11.59 22.96
N HIS A 318 17.14 -12.33 22.96
CA HIS A 318 17.13 -13.79 23.17
C HIS A 318 17.92 -14.60 22.12
N LEU A 319 18.44 -13.95 21.06
CA LEU A 319 19.30 -14.54 20.03
C LEU A 319 20.79 -14.13 20.22
N GLY A 320 21.12 -13.39 21.28
CA GLY A 320 22.47 -12.90 21.53
C GLY A 320 22.90 -11.71 20.68
N LEU A 321 22.00 -11.13 19.88
CA LEU A 321 22.30 -10.04 18.94
C LEU A 321 22.16 -8.67 19.61
N ASP A 322 23.11 -7.79 19.34
CA ASP A 322 23.06 -6.38 19.73
C ASP A 322 22.14 -5.54 18.80
N SER A 323 21.99 -4.25 19.11
CA SER A 323 21.12 -3.37 18.32
C SER A 323 21.62 -3.13 16.89
N ALA A 324 22.94 -3.03 16.70
CA ALA A 324 23.55 -2.74 15.40
C ALA A 324 23.49 -3.98 14.49
N GLU A 325 23.72 -5.16 15.05
CA GLU A 325 23.58 -6.44 14.35
C GLU A 325 22.14 -6.66 13.90
N ARG A 326 21.17 -6.39 14.77
CA ARG A 326 19.74 -6.50 14.43
C ARG A 326 19.35 -5.53 13.32
N GLU A 327 19.80 -4.29 13.39
CA GLU A 327 19.56 -3.30 12.34
C GLU A 327 20.13 -3.77 10.99
N ARG A 328 21.40 -4.20 10.99
CA ARG A 328 22.08 -4.74 9.81
C ARG A 328 21.34 -5.93 9.20
N ILE A 329 20.92 -6.89 10.03
CA ILE A 329 20.14 -8.06 9.58
C ILE A 329 18.78 -7.63 9.03
N GLY A 330 18.11 -6.69 9.70
CA GLY A 330 16.84 -6.14 9.22
C GLY A 330 16.96 -5.49 7.85
N LEU A 331 18.05 -4.77 7.59
CA LEU A 331 18.36 -4.19 6.29
C LEU A 331 18.61 -5.27 5.23
N LEU A 332 19.38 -6.32 5.55
CA LEU A 332 19.57 -7.47 4.65
C LEU A 332 18.23 -8.12 4.28
N CYS A 333 17.34 -8.34 5.24
CA CYS A 333 16.02 -8.92 4.99
C CYS A 333 15.18 -8.02 4.06
N ARG A 334 15.23 -6.69 4.23
CA ARG A 334 14.57 -5.75 3.32
C ARG A 334 15.15 -5.86 1.90
N ASN A 335 16.47 -5.90 1.79
CA ASN A 335 17.19 -5.99 0.52
C ASN A 335 16.86 -7.27 -0.25
N VAL A 336 16.78 -8.43 0.43
CA VAL A 336 16.39 -9.70 -0.18
C VAL A 336 15.03 -9.58 -0.87
N ILE A 337 14.03 -9.01 -0.19
CA ILE A 337 12.68 -8.83 -0.73
C ILE A 337 12.73 -7.90 -1.95
N ASP A 338 13.42 -6.77 -1.83
CA ASP A 338 13.48 -5.77 -2.90
C ASP A 338 14.24 -6.25 -4.14
N LEU A 339 15.34 -6.96 -3.93
CA LEU A 339 16.14 -7.55 -5.00
C LEU A 339 15.39 -8.64 -5.74
N SER A 340 14.56 -9.41 -5.04
CA SER A 340 13.68 -10.39 -5.69
C SER A 340 12.69 -9.73 -6.66
N ARG A 341 12.20 -8.53 -6.33
CA ARG A 341 11.29 -7.75 -7.20
C ARG A 341 12.02 -7.18 -8.40
N VAL A 342 13.23 -6.66 -8.18
CA VAL A 342 14.11 -6.20 -9.28
C VAL A 342 14.44 -7.36 -10.22
N HIS A 343 14.72 -8.55 -9.69
CA HIS A 343 14.94 -9.74 -10.48
C HIS A 343 13.72 -10.11 -11.32
N ALA A 344 12.52 -10.12 -10.71
CA ALA A 344 11.30 -10.43 -11.43
C ALA A 344 11.02 -9.43 -12.56
N LEU A 345 11.14 -8.13 -12.29
CA LEU A 345 11.03 -7.10 -13.33
C LEU A 345 12.01 -7.33 -14.49
N LYS A 346 13.26 -7.71 -14.19
CA LYS A 346 14.26 -8.04 -15.21
C LYS A 346 13.83 -9.23 -16.08
N MET A 347 13.19 -10.25 -15.51
CA MET A 347 12.65 -11.39 -16.27
C MET A 347 11.50 -11.00 -17.20
N HIS A 348 10.78 -9.93 -16.87
CA HIS A 348 9.76 -9.30 -17.73
C HIS A 348 10.35 -8.24 -18.69
N GLY A 349 11.68 -8.16 -18.82
CA GLY A 349 12.35 -7.22 -19.71
C GLY A 349 12.32 -5.75 -19.23
N ILE A 350 12.01 -5.52 -17.95
CA ILE A 350 11.98 -4.18 -17.34
C ILE A 350 13.22 -4.00 -16.46
N LYS A 351 14.02 -2.96 -16.72
CA LYS A 351 15.25 -2.73 -15.97
C LYS A 351 14.96 -2.00 -14.66
N GLY A 352 14.91 -2.75 -13.57
CA GLY A 352 14.71 -2.23 -12.21
C GLY A 352 16.01 -1.92 -11.45
N SER A 353 15.91 -1.05 -10.44
CA SER A 353 16.91 -0.88 -9.38
C SER A 353 16.29 -0.30 -8.12
N ILE A 354 16.99 -0.44 -6.98
CA ILE A 354 16.62 0.19 -5.73
C ILE A 354 17.44 1.47 -5.55
N VAL A 355 16.77 2.57 -5.25
CA VAL A 355 17.39 3.87 -4.95
C VAL A 355 17.01 4.31 -3.53
N LYS A 356 17.94 4.94 -2.82
CA LYS A 356 17.60 5.71 -1.62
C LYS A 356 16.99 7.03 -2.10
N TYR A 357 15.72 7.31 -1.85
CA TYR A 357 15.06 8.51 -2.41
C TYR A 357 15.01 9.70 -1.44
N ILE A 358 15.31 9.48 -0.16
CA ILE A 358 15.34 10.53 0.86
C ILE A 358 16.32 10.14 1.97
N ASP A 359 16.80 11.10 2.76
CA ASP A 359 17.65 10.78 3.91
C ASP A 359 16.90 10.04 5.02
N SER A 360 17.60 9.13 5.71
CA SER A 360 17.10 8.36 6.85
C SER A 360 16.63 9.24 8.02
N ALA A 361 17.15 10.46 8.14
CA ALA A 361 16.69 11.43 9.14
C ALA A 361 15.24 11.89 8.91
N ALA A 362 14.74 11.84 7.67
CA ALA A 362 13.36 12.17 7.34
C ALA A 362 12.42 10.98 7.50
N THR A 363 12.86 9.79 7.09
CA THR A 363 12.12 8.53 7.24
C THR A 363 13.04 7.33 7.14
N LEU A 364 12.76 6.28 7.90
CA LEU A 364 13.47 5.00 7.78
C LEU A 364 12.95 4.15 6.61
N GLU A 365 11.75 4.45 6.08
CA GLU A 365 11.24 3.91 4.83
C GLU A 365 11.67 4.82 3.68
N ASN A 366 12.94 4.73 3.30
CA ASN A 366 13.61 5.66 2.38
C ASN A 366 14.11 5.01 1.08
N TYR A 367 13.69 3.77 0.79
CA TYR A 367 14.04 3.07 -0.45
C TYR A 367 12.88 3.13 -1.43
N CYS A 368 13.20 3.28 -2.72
CA CYS A 368 12.25 3.28 -3.81
C CYS A 368 12.67 2.25 -4.86
N LEU A 369 11.71 1.45 -5.34
CA LEU A 369 11.88 0.63 -6.52
C LEU A 369 11.61 1.50 -7.73
N VAL A 370 12.65 1.69 -8.53
CA VAL A 370 12.56 2.41 -9.80
C VAL A 370 12.82 1.47 -10.95
N ALA A 371 12.02 1.56 -11.99
CA ALA A 371 12.22 0.75 -13.18
C ALA A 371 11.81 1.51 -14.44
N SER A 372 12.48 1.23 -15.54
CA SER A 372 12.11 1.74 -16.86
C SER A 372 12.40 0.66 -17.89
N LYS A 373 11.65 0.66 -18.99
CA LYS A 373 11.92 -0.21 -20.13
C LYS A 373 13.06 0.36 -20.98
#